data_AF-A0A8H7E3G2-F1
#
_entry.id   AF-A0A8H7E3G2-F1
#
_cell.length_a   1.000
_cell.length_b   1.000
_cell.length_c   1.000
_cell.angle_alpha   90.00
_cell.angle_beta   90.00
_cell.angle_gamma   90.00
#
_symmetry.space_group_name_H-M   'P 1'
#
loop_
_entity.id
_entity.type
_entity.pdbx_description
1 polymer ?
#
loop_
_entity_poly.entity_id
_entity_poly.type
_entity_poly.pdbx_seq_one_letter_code
_entity_poly.pdbx_strand_id
1 'polypeptide(L)'
;MLLGMDSCKDKDIPWRSHDDGQGLFESFIRNGLEHFNKVMGHEWYHAEDSTVARLWNDNPFMHQFAITASTHVVCELLKGKCSRALQSLP
;
A
#
# COMPACT_ATOMS: atom_id res chain seq x y z
N MET A 1 2.21 30.00 12.04
CA MET A 1 2.21 28.68 11.36
C MET A 1 1.65 27.66 12.33
N LEU A 2 0.60 26.93 11.94
CA LEU A 2 0.00 25.87 12.75
C LEU A 2 0.33 24.53 12.08
N LEU A 3 0.88 23.58 12.84
CA LEU A 3 1.23 22.25 12.36
C LEU A 3 0.50 21.21 13.23
N GLY A 4 -0.30 20.36 12.59
CA GLY A 4 -0.86 19.16 13.21
C GLY A 4 0.06 17.97 12.97
N MET A 5 0.34 17.21 14.02
CA MET A 5 1.19 16.02 13.94
C MET A 5 0.46 14.87 14.62
N ASP A 6 0.31 13.75 13.89
CA ASP A 6 -0.07 12.50 14.53
C ASP A 6 1.13 11.98 15.31
N SER A 7 0.99 11.90 16.63
CA SER A 7 2.01 11.45 17.56
C SER A 7 1.49 10.33 18.46
N CYS A 8 0.46 9.62 18.01
CA CYS A 8 -0.08 8.46 18.71
C CYS A 8 1.03 7.44 18.95
N LYS A 9 1.17 6.97 20.19
CA LYS A 9 2.17 5.96 20.59
C LYS A 9 1.56 4.58 20.81
N ASP A 10 0.25 4.52 20.97
CA ASP A 10 -0.50 3.27 21.00
C ASP A 10 -0.70 2.82 19.55
N LYS A 11 -0.21 1.63 19.19
CA LYS A 11 -0.32 1.08 17.82
C LYS A 11 -1.76 0.73 17.47
N ASP A 12 -2.57 0.34 18.44
CA ASP A 12 -3.90 -0.22 18.19
C ASP A 12 -4.89 0.85 17.71
N ILE A 13 -4.65 2.11 18.07
CA ILE A 13 -5.47 3.25 17.66
C ILE A 13 -5.30 3.53 16.16
N PRO A 14 -4.11 3.87 15.64
CA PRO A 14 -3.92 4.07 14.21
C PRO A 14 -4.15 2.78 13.42
N TRP A 15 -3.83 1.60 13.97
CA TRP A 15 -4.12 0.34 13.29
C TRP A 15 -5.62 0.20 12.98
N ARG A 16 -6.49 0.37 13.99
CA ARG A 16 -7.96 0.29 13.79
C ARG A 16 -8.52 1.39 12.91
N SER A 17 -7.88 2.55 12.83
CA SER A 17 -8.29 3.61 11.89
C SER A 17 -8.07 3.22 10.43
N HIS A 18 -7.12 2.32 10.14
CA HIS A 18 -6.83 1.83 8.79
C HIS A 18 -7.31 0.38 8.56
N ASP A 19 -7.67 -0.33 9.63
CA ASP A 19 -8.36 -1.62 9.63
C ASP A 19 -9.82 -1.43 10.07
N ASP A 20 -10.55 -0.71 9.22
CA ASP A 20 -11.86 -0.14 9.54
C ASP A 20 -13.00 -1.18 9.54
N GLY A 21 -12.68 -2.47 9.42
CA GLY A 21 -13.61 -3.60 9.38
C GLY A 21 -14.54 -3.65 8.14
N GLN A 22 -14.77 -2.49 7.52
CA GLN A 22 -15.58 -2.28 6.32
C GLN A 22 -14.72 -2.24 5.05
N GLY A 23 -13.39 -2.18 5.17
CA GLY A 23 -12.48 -2.19 4.04
C GLY A 23 -12.46 -0.89 3.25
N LEU A 24 -12.85 0.24 3.85
CA LEU A 24 -12.83 1.55 3.18
C LEU A 24 -11.39 1.99 2.91
N PHE A 25 -10.46 1.74 3.85
CA PHE A 25 -9.06 2.04 3.62
C PHE A 25 -8.52 1.26 2.42
N GLU A 26 -8.78 -0.05 2.38
CA GLU A 26 -8.37 -0.88 1.25
C GLU A 26 -9.00 -0.40 -0.06
N SER A 27 -10.31 -0.12 -0.05
CA SER A 27 -11.03 0.40 -1.21
C SER A 27 -10.45 1.71 -1.73
N PHE A 28 -10.08 2.61 -0.81
CA PHE A 28 -9.42 3.88 -1.14
C PHE A 28 -8.06 3.66 -1.82
N ILE A 29 -7.22 2.77 -1.27
CA ILE A 29 -5.93 2.44 -1.87
C ILE A 29 -6.10 1.81 -3.28
N ARG A 30 -7.02 0.86 -3.42
CA ARG A 30 -7.28 0.20 -4.71
C ARG A 30 -7.78 1.18 -5.77
N ASN A 31 -8.67 2.09 -5.40
CA ASN A 31 -9.17 3.11 -6.31
C ASN A 31 -8.04 4.03 -6.83
N GLY A 32 -7.08 4.38 -5.97
CA GLY A 32 -5.90 5.14 -6.39
C GLY A 32 -5.07 4.43 -7.47
N LEU A 33 -4.95 3.09 -7.37
CA LEU A 33 -4.19 2.28 -8.33
C LEU A 33 -4.94 2.05 -9.65
N GLU A 34 -6.26 1.91 -9.59
CA GLU A 34 -7.10 1.93 -10.80
C GLU A 34 -6.93 3.25 -11.54
N HIS A 35 -6.91 4.38 -10.81
CA HIS A 35 -6.67 5.68 -11.41
C HIS A 35 -5.24 5.83 -11.94
N PHE A 36 -4.25 5.22 -11.28
CA PHE A 36 -2.86 5.21 -11.73
C PHE A 36 -2.73 4.59 -13.13
N ASN A 37 -3.43 3.50 -13.44
CA ASN A 37 -3.43 2.94 -14.80
C ASN A 37 -3.86 3.98 -15.85
N LYS A 38 -4.91 4.75 -15.54
CA LYS A 38 -5.42 5.81 -16.41
C LYS A 38 -4.42 6.96 -16.58
N VAL A 39 -3.77 7.39 -15.50
CA VAL A 39 -2.80 8.48 -15.52
C VAL A 39 -1.54 8.08 -16.31
N MET A 40 -1.07 6.85 -16.12
CA MET A 40 0.12 6.34 -16.80
C MET A 40 -0.15 5.87 -18.23
N GLY A 41 -1.40 5.61 -18.60
CA GLY A 41 -1.78 5.05 -19.90
C GLY A 41 -1.39 3.57 -20.07
N HIS A 42 -1.21 2.86 -18.95
CA HIS A 42 -0.78 1.45 -18.93
C HIS A 42 -1.62 0.66 -17.92
N GLU A 43 -2.03 -0.55 -18.28
CA GLU A 43 -2.73 -1.48 -17.39
C GLU A 43 -1.72 -2.34 -16.62
N TRP A 44 -1.10 -1.79 -15.58
CA TRP A 44 -0.15 -2.54 -14.74
C TRP A 44 -0.78 -3.06 -13.46
N TYR A 45 -1.79 -2.36 -12.95
CA TYR A 45 -2.51 -2.77 -11.78
C TYR A 45 -3.77 -3.55 -12.16
N HIS A 46 -3.92 -4.75 -11.62
CA HIS A 46 -5.16 -5.53 -11.63
C HIS A 46 -5.52 -5.88 -10.19
N ALA A 47 -6.75 -5.59 -9.78
CA ALA A 47 -7.17 -5.70 -8.39
C ALA A 47 -7.19 -7.15 -7.91
N GLU A 48 -7.63 -8.05 -8.78
CA GLU A 48 -7.66 -9.50 -8.62
C GLU A 48 -6.27 -10.12 -8.41
N ASP A 49 -5.23 -9.48 -8.95
CA ASP A 49 -3.84 -9.95 -8.87
C ASP A 49 -3.04 -9.24 -7.79
N SER A 50 -3.70 -8.52 -6.87
CA SER A 50 -3.03 -7.68 -5.89
C SER A 50 -3.65 -7.79 -4.50
N THR A 51 -2.79 -7.88 -3.49
CA THR A 51 -3.19 -7.82 -2.08
C THR A 51 -2.63 -6.58 -1.40
N VAL A 52 -3.40 -5.99 -0.51
CA VAL A 52 -2.97 -4.85 0.31
C VAL A 52 -2.57 -5.37 1.69
N ALA A 53 -1.27 -5.33 1.99
CA ALA A 53 -0.72 -5.67 3.30
C ALA A 53 -0.57 -4.40 4.14
N ARG A 54 -1.03 -4.47 5.38
CA ARG A 54 -0.80 -3.43 6.39
C ARG A 54 0.39 -3.84 7.24
N LEU A 55 1.27 -2.88 7.50
CA LEU A 55 2.56 -3.11 8.12
C LEU A 55 2.77 -2.06 9.21
N TRP A 56 3.56 -2.44 10.20
CA TRP A 56 4.02 -1.52 11.22
C TRP A 56 5.55 -1.53 11.24
N ASN A 57 6.16 -0.35 11.10
CA ASN A 57 7.57 -0.18 11.40
C ASN A 57 7.72 0.41 12.79
N ASP A 58 8.57 -0.19 13.62
CA ASP A 58 8.86 0.31 14.96
C ASP A 58 9.98 1.35 14.98
N ASN A 59 10.82 1.39 13.94
CA ASN A 59 11.93 2.32 13.86
C ASN A 59 12.17 2.81 12.42
N PRO A 60 11.66 3.99 12.03
CA PRO A 60 10.80 4.89 12.84
C PRO A 60 9.40 4.30 13.10
N PHE A 61 8.77 4.71 14.20
CA PHE A 61 7.41 4.31 14.58
C PHE A 61 6.40 4.83 13.56
N MET A 62 5.91 3.94 12.68
CA MET A 62 5.19 4.33 11.47
C MET A 62 4.24 3.23 10.99
N HIS A 63 2.99 3.60 10.73
CA HIS A 63 2.08 2.79 9.93
C HIS A 63 2.51 2.77 8.47
N GLN A 64 2.53 1.59 7.86
CA GLN A 64 2.88 1.40 6.46
C GLN A 64 1.83 0.51 5.78
N PHE A 65 1.77 0.60 4.46
CA PHE A 65 1.06 -0.38 3.66
C PHE A 65 1.90 -0.76 2.46
N ALA A 66 1.73 -1.98 1.98
CA ALA A 66 2.33 -2.48 0.77
C ALA A 66 1.25 -3.06 -0.13
N ILE A 67 1.38 -2.84 -1.43
CA ILE A 67 0.60 -3.57 -2.43
C ILE A 67 1.53 -4.62 -3.03
N THR A 68 1.13 -5.87 -2.93
CA THR A 68 1.91 -6.98 -3.45
C THR A 68 1.15 -7.64 -4.59
N ALA A 69 1.79 -7.73 -5.76
CA ALA A 69 1.27 -8.47 -6.89
C ALA A 69 1.44 -9.98 -6.64
N SER A 70 0.39 -10.76 -6.89
CA SER A 70 0.40 -12.22 -6.88
C SER A 70 1.07 -12.78 -8.13
N THR A 71 1.07 -12.01 -9.22
CA THR A 71 1.67 -12.31 -10.52
C THR A 71 2.82 -11.36 -10.86
N HIS A 72 3.60 -11.70 -11.89
CA HIS A 72 4.69 -10.84 -12.34
C HIS A 72 4.15 -9.68 -13.17
N VAL A 73 4.44 -8.45 -12.75
CA VAL A 73 4.06 -7.23 -13.48
C VAL A 73 5.32 -6.64 -14.13
N VAL A 74 5.27 -6.45 -15.44
CA VAL A 74 6.36 -5.84 -16.22
C VAL A 74 6.04 -4.36 -16.45
N CYS A 75 6.87 -3.50 -15.85
CA CYS A 75 6.77 -2.06 -15.99
C CYS A 75 7.86 -1.53 -16.92
N GLU A 76 7.52 -1.35 -18.20
CA GLU A 76 8.47 -0.93 -19.23
C GLU A 76 9.04 0.49 -18.97
N LEU A 77 8.24 1.39 -18.39
CA LEU A 77 8.70 2.77 -18.12
C LEU A 77 9.73 2.84 -17.00
N LEU A 78 9.73 1.90 -16.06
CA LEU A 78 10.66 1.90 -14.92
C LEU A 78 12.00 1.21 -15.22
N LYS A 79 12.22 0.68 -16.44
CA LYS A 79 13.44 -0.06 -16.85
C LYS A 79 13.90 -1.15 -15.87
N GLY A 80 13.03 -1.59 -14.96
CA GLY A 80 13.34 -2.48 -13.85
C GLY A 80 12.31 -3.61 -13.80
N LYS A 81 12.79 -4.86 -13.75
CA LYS A 81 11.93 -6.02 -13.49
C LYS A 81 11.43 -5.94 -12.05
N CYS A 82 10.14 -5.67 -11.84
CA CYS A 82 9.50 -5.87 -10.54
C CYS A 82 9.25 -7.38 -10.34
N SER A 83 10.29 -8.10 -9.93
CA SER A 83 10.15 -9.50 -9.51
C SER A 83 9.88 -9.59 -8.01
N ARG A 84 8.79 -10.27 -7.64
CA ARG A 84 8.48 -10.92 -6.36
C ARG A 84 9.35 -10.49 -5.18
N ALA A 85 8.89 -9.50 -4.40
CA ALA A 85 9.39 -9.29 -3.04
C ALA A 85 8.78 -10.35 -2.09
N LEU A 86 9.08 -11.62 -2.33
CA LEU A 86 9.02 -12.65 -1.28
C LEU A 86 10.39 -12.67 -0.61
N GLN A 87 10.66 -11.68 0.24
CA GLN A 87 11.70 -11.79 1.24
C GLN A 87 11.10 -11.32 2.56
N SER A 88 10.66 -12.32 3.34
CA SER A 88 10.73 -12.35 4.79
C SER A 88 10.77 -10.97 5.46
N LEU A 89 9.61 -10.38 5.68
CA LEU A 89 9.46 -9.40 6.75
C LEU A 89 9.20 -10.22 8.04
N PRO A 90 9.93 -9.92 9.14
CA PRO A 90 9.82 -10.68 10.39
C PRO A 90 8.41 -10.67 10.98
#